data_AF-A0A4C1XQ05-F1
#
_entry.id   AF-A0A4C1XQ05-F1
#
_cell.length_a   1.000
_cell.length_b   1.000
_cell.length_c   1.000
_cell.angle_alpha   90.00
_cell.angle_beta   90.00
_cell.angle_gamma   90.00
#
_symmetry.space_group_name_H-M   'P 1'
#
loop_
_entity.id
_entity.type
_entity.pdbx_description
1 polymer ?
#
loop_
_entity_poly.entity_id
_entity_poly.type
_entity_poly.pdbx_seq_one_letter_code
_entity_poly.pdbx_strand_id
1 'polypeptide(L)'
;MTRRPASVGAVLRPPLTFTRVDSETGGRKGRGNRRGRKNITFELQDVSLRTEIGRPLKDFQSLSEQQKRKRVENLLKNYSHAELAYAARLSLHAAGHRDASGIVKEITETCPKRANKMKKAYHSPRVQAHEYPPEEALPLSM
;
A
#
# COMPACT_ATOMS: atom_id res chain seq x y z
N MET A 1 -0.13 39.48 49.16
CA MET A 1 0.55 40.45 48.29
C MET A 1 2.06 40.29 48.48
N THR A 2 2.78 39.74 47.49
CA THR A 2 4.18 40.07 47.19
C THR A 2 4.50 39.53 45.80
N ARG A 3 4.80 40.45 44.88
CA ARG A 3 5.14 40.19 43.49
C ARG A 3 6.62 39.80 43.41
N ARG A 4 6.97 38.75 42.66
CA ARG A 4 8.34 38.55 42.17
C ARG A 4 8.43 39.06 40.72
N PRO A 5 9.38 39.95 40.40
CA PRO A 5 9.58 40.48 39.04
C PRO A 5 10.44 39.56 38.15
N ALA A 6 10.37 39.86 36.86
CA ALA A 6 10.86 39.12 35.70
C ALA A 6 12.38 38.92 35.61
N SER A 7 12.77 37.83 34.92
CA SER A 7 13.99 37.73 34.09
C SER A 7 13.55 36.95 32.83
N VAL A 8 13.32 37.60 31.68
CA VAL A 8 14.27 38.15 30.70
C VAL A 8 15.37 37.15 30.35
N GLY A 9 15.13 36.41 29.26
CA GLY A 9 16.08 35.48 28.65
C GLY A 9 15.60 35.08 27.27
N ALA A 10 15.21 36.05 26.43
CA ALA A 10 14.92 35.81 25.03
C ALA A 10 16.24 35.51 24.30
N VAL A 11 16.53 34.23 24.11
CA VAL A 11 17.63 33.79 23.23
C VAL A 11 17.20 34.05 21.79
N LEU A 12 17.53 35.24 21.28
CA LEU A 12 17.46 35.55 19.85
C LEU A 12 18.35 34.54 19.11
N ARG A 13 17.74 33.59 18.41
CA ARG A 13 18.45 32.79 17.41
C ARG A 13 18.69 33.68 16.18
N PRO A 14 19.93 33.82 15.68
CA PRO A 14 20.17 34.53 14.43
C PRO A 14 19.54 33.76 13.25
N PRO A 15 19.04 34.46 12.22
CA PRO A 15 18.50 33.81 11.03
C PRO A 15 19.62 33.11 10.25
N LEU A 16 19.36 31.87 9.83
CA LEU A 16 20.24 31.11 8.95
C LEU A 16 20.29 31.79 7.58
N THR A 17 21.44 32.36 7.22
CA THR A 17 21.69 32.82 5.86
C THR A 17 22.03 31.60 5.00
N PHE A 18 21.13 31.27 4.08
CA PHE A 18 21.31 30.22 3.10
C PHE A 18 22.17 30.78 1.96
N THR A 19 23.46 30.44 1.92
CA THR A 19 24.29 30.72 0.75
C THR A 19 23.96 29.73 -0.37
N ARG A 20 23.54 30.30 -1.50
CA ARG A 20 23.20 29.58 -2.73
C ARG A 20 24.50 29.09 -3.38
N VAL A 21 24.66 27.77 -3.47
CA VAL A 21 25.71 27.15 -4.30
C VAL A 21 25.09 26.88 -5.67
N ASP A 22 25.29 27.80 -6.60
CA ASP A 22 25.00 27.56 -8.01
C ASP A 22 26.10 26.64 -8.57
N SER A 23 25.72 25.43 -8.97
CA SER A 23 26.56 24.55 -9.79
C SER A 23 25.90 24.38 -11.15
N GLU A 24 26.23 25.28 -12.06
CA GLU A 24 26.06 25.07 -13.49
C GLU A 24 27.23 24.24 -14.01
N THR A 25 26.96 23.05 -14.54
CA THR A 25 27.78 22.48 -15.62
C THR A 25 26.86 21.69 -16.54
N GLY A 26 26.80 22.17 -17.78
CA GLY A 26 25.90 21.67 -18.80
C GLY A 26 26.37 20.38 -19.49
N GLY A 27 25.47 19.88 -20.36
CA GLY A 27 25.86 19.12 -21.54
C GLY A 27 25.34 17.69 -21.61
N ARG A 28 24.27 17.50 -22.40
CA ARG A 28 24.27 16.78 -23.70
C ARG A 28 22.92 16.11 -23.96
N LYS A 29 22.33 16.48 -25.11
CA LYS A 29 21.15 15.85 -25.71
C LYS A 29 21.48 14.40 -26.10
N GLY A 30 20.77 13.46 -25.49
CA GLY A 30 20.63 12.09 -25.99
C GLY A 30 19.15 11.80 -26.26
N ARG A 31 18.75 11.84 -27.53
CA ARG A 31 17.45 11.31 -27.96
C ARG A 31 17.51 9.78 -27.84
N GLY A 32 16.83 9.24 -26.83
CA GLY A 32 16.64 7.81 -26.65
C GLY A 32 15.21 7.54 -26.22
N ASN A 33 14.39 7.09 -27.17
CA ASN A 33 12.99 6.73 -26.95
C ASN A 33 12.93 5.40 -26.17
N ARG A 34 13.16 5.45 -24.86
CA ARG A 34 12.83 4.35 -23.94
C ARG A 34 11.55 4.76 -23.24
N ARG A 35 10.45 4.08 -23.60
CA ARG A 35 9.19 4.14 -22.86
C ARG A 35 9.51 3.75 -21.42
N GLY A 36 9.73 4.77 -20.60
CA GLY A 36 10.01 4.62 -19.19
C GLY A 36 8.80 3.95 -18.57
N ARG A 37 8.93 2.65 -18.28
CA ARG A 37 8.24 2.10 -17.12
C ARG A 37 8.75 2.95 -15.97
N LYS A 38 7.96 3.94 -15.57
CA LYS A 38 8.10 4.58 -14.28
C LYS A 38 7.86 3.46 -13.28
N ASN A 39 8.94 2.80 -12.89
CA ASN A 39 9.01 2.11 -11.63
C ASN A 39 8.59 3.14 -10.60
N ILE A 40 7.31 3.08 -10.22
CA ILE A 40 6.85 3.69 -8.98
C ILE A 40 7.60 2.88 -7.94
N THR A 41 8.80 3.33 -7.60
CA THR A 41 9.44 3.01 -6.35
C THR A 41 8.44 3.55 -5.33
N PHE A 42 7.58 2.67 -4.82
CA PHE A 42 6.96 2.94 -3.54
C PHE A 42 8.17 3.05 -2.64
N GLU A 43 8.53 4.28 -2.30
CA GLU A 43 9.34 4.56 -1.13
C GLU A 43 8.59 3.86 0.01
N LEU A 44 8.94 2.59 0.25
CA LEU A 44 8.75 1.99 1.55
C LEU A 44 9.54 2.95 2.42
N GLN A 45 8.82 3.84 3.09
CA GLN A 45 9.30 4.36 4.34
C GLN A 45 9.40 3.13 5.23
N ASP A 46 10.53 2.43 5.12
CA ASP A 46 11.02 1.63 6.21
C ASP A 46 11.10 2.62 7.36
N VAL A 47 10.06 2.61 8.19
CA VAL A 47 10.09 3.18 9.53
C VAL A 47 10.95 2.28 10.41
N SER A 48 12.05 1.79 9.85
CA SER A 48 13.18 1.23 10.55
C SER A 48 14.07 2.44 10.85
N LEU A 49 14.50 2.54 12.11
CA LEU A 49 15.39 3.58 12.64
C LEU A 49 14.77 4.90 13.14
N ARG A 50 13.77 4.85 14.02
CA ARG A 50 13.60 5.94 15.01
C ARG A 50 13.33 5.43 16.41
N THR A 51 14.36 4.87 17.04
CA THR A 51 14.59 5.08 18.47
C THR A 51 16.07 5.30 18.68
N GLU A 52 16.46 6.56 18.87
CA GLU A 52 17.82 6.90 19.30
C GLU A 52 18.09 6.40 20.73
N ILE A 53 17.06 5.95 21.48
CA ILE A 53 17.14 5.32 22.80
C ILE A 53 16.01 4.28 22.95
N GLY A 54 16.30 3.02 23.28
CA GLY A 54 15.30 2.00 23.67
C GLY A 54 15.41 0.63 22.98
N ARG A 55 14.41 -0.24 23.21
CA ARG A 55 14.32 -1.56 22.56
C ARG A 55 14.02 -1.40 21.06
N PRO A 56 14.68 -2.16 20.17
CA PRO A 56 14.44 -2.06 18.74
C PRO A 56 12.99 -2.40 18.41
N LEU A 57 12.41 -1.63 17.50
CA LEU A 57 11.08 -1.91 16.97
C LEU A 57 11.12 -3.16 16.10
N LYS A 58 10.16 -4.05 16.31
CA LYS A 58 9.98 -5.24 15.48
C LYS A 58 9.26 -4.91 14.17
N ASP A 59 9.55 -5.69 13.14
CA ASP A 59 8.86 -5.65 11.86
C ASP A 59 7.39 -6.02 12.01
N PHE A 60 6.52 -5.40 11.21
CA PHE A 60 5.07 -5.60 11.30
C PHE A 60 4.66 -7.08 11.19
N GLN A 61 5.34 -7.86 10.34
CA GLN A 61 5.04 -9.29 10.14
C GLN A 61 5.36 -10.15 11.37
N SER A 62 6.37 -9.77 12.15
CA SER A 62 6.85 -10.51 13.33
C SER A 62 6.10 -10.17 14.64
N LEU A 63 5.23 -9.17 14.61
CA LEU A 63 4.45 -8.74 15.77
C LEU A 63 3.31 -9.72 16.09
N SER A 64 2.87 -9.73 17.35
CA SER A 64 1.64 -10.42 17.72
C SER A 64 0.40 -9.71 17.14
N GLU A 65 -0.70 -10.44 16.95
CA GLU A 65 -1.95 -9.88 16.43
C GLU A 65 -2.45 -8.68 17.24
N GLN A 66 -2.31 -8.72 18.57
CA GLN A 66 -2.68 -7.59 19.42
C GLN A 66 -1.83 -6.33 19.13
N GLN A 67 -0.53 -6.51 18.89
CA GLN A 67 0.37 -5.41 18.56
C GLN A 67 0.13 -4.85 17.15
N LYS A 68 -0.18 -5.71 16.17
CA LYS A 68 -0.59 -5.29 14.83
C LYS A 68 -1.85 -4.42 14.88
N ARG A 69 -2.86 -4.84 15.64
CA ARG A 69 -4.11 -4.06 15.85
C ARG A 69 -3.80 -2.67 16.42
N LYS A 70 -2.98 -2.59 17.47
CA LYS A 70 -2.56 -1.30 18.06
C LYS A 70 -1.81 -0.42 17.05
N ARG A 71 -0.92 -0.99 16.22
CA ARG A 71 -0.22 -0.22 15.18
C ARG A 71 -1.17 0.34 14.11
N VAL A 72 -2.19 -0.42 13.73
CA VAL A 72 -3.16 -0.03 12.68
C VAL A 72 -4.29 0.86 13.23
N GLU A 73 -4.47 0.94 14.56
CA GLU A 73 -5.53 1.73 15.21
C GLU A 73 -5.53 3.20 14.77
N ASN A 74 -4.37 3.84 14.69
CA ASN A 74 -4.26 5.22 14.23
C ASN A 74 -4.69 5.39 12.77
N LEU A 75 -4.39 4.40 11.92
CA LEU A 75 -4.80 4.40 10.52
C LEU A 75 -6.32 4.29 10.41
N LEU A 76 -6.95 3.43 11.21
CA LEU A 76 -8.41 3.25 11.22
C LEU A 76 -9.17 4.48 11.75
N LYS A 77 -8.55 5.26 12.64
CA LYS A 77 -9.16 6.50 13.17
C LYS A 77 -9.12 7.65 12.17
N ASN A 78 -8.07 7.72 11.35
CA ASN A 78 -7.81 8.87 10.49
C ASN A 78 -8.42 8.74 9.09
N TYR A 79 -8.68 7.52 8.61
CA TYR A 79 -9.13 7.26 7.25
C TYR A 79 -10.45 6.50 7.23
N SER A 80 -11.26 6.79 6.22
CA SER A 80 -12.51 6.09 5.99
C SER A 80 -12.27 4.66 5.48
N HIS A 81 -13.27 3.79 5.68
CA HIS A 81 -13.19 2.41 5.19
C HIS A 81 -12.99 2.34 3.66
N ALA A 82 -13.63 3.24 2.92
CA ALA A 82 -13.52 3.29 1.45
C ALA A 82 -12.09 3.63 1.00
N GLU A 83 -11.43 4.60 1.64
CA GLU A 83 -10.05 4.97 1.34
C GLU A 83 -9.08 3.82 1.64
N LEU A 84 -9.28 3.13 2.75
CA LEU A 84 -8.44 1.99 3.13
C LEU A 84 -8.61 0.80 2.19
N ALA A 85 -9.84 0.50 1.74
CA ALA A 85 -10.10 -0.52 0.74
C ALA A 85 -9.43 -0.17 -0.61
N TYR A 86 -9.53 1.09 -1.03
CA TYR A 86 -8.87 1.57 -2.24
C TYR A 86 -7.34 1.51 -2.14
N ALA A 87 -6.77 1.91 -1.00
CA ALA A 87 -5.34 1.83 -0.74
C ALA A 87 -4.82 0.38 -0.77
N ALA A 88 -5.57 -0.56 -0.16
CA ALA A 88 -5.25 -1.98 -0.23
C ALA A 88 -5.30 -2.53 -1.66
N ARG A 89 -6.29 -2.10 -2.45
CA ARG A 89 -6.37 -2.47 -3.88
C ARG A 89 -5.15 -1.96 -4.65
N LEU A 90 -4.74 -0.71 -4.41
CA LEU A 90 -3.60 -0.09 -5.08
C LEU A 90 -2.28 -0.75 -4.70
N SER A 91 -2.09 -1.12 -3.42
CA SER A 91 -0.88 -1.79 -2.96
C SER A 91 -0.74 -3.20 -3.56
N LEU A 92 -1.83 -3.97 -3.64
CA LEU A 92 -1.85 -5.27 -4.31
C LEU A 92 -1.54 -5.14 -5.81
N HIS A 93 -2.09 -4.11 -6.46
CA HIS A 93 -1.79 -3.85 -7.87
C HIS A 93 -0.31 -3.47 -8.07
N ALA A 94 0.27 -2.65 -7.19
CA ALA A 94 1.69 -2.27 -7.24
C ALA A 94 2.62 -3.48 -7.01
N ALA A 95 2.22 -4.40 -6.12
CA ALA A 95 2.93 -5.67 -5.89
C ALA A 95 2.78 -6.69 -7.05
N GLY A 96 1.95 -6.40 -8.06
CA GLY A 96 1.71 -7.29 -9.19
C GLY A 96 0.60 -8.33 -8.98
N HIS A 97 -0.05 -8.34 -7.81
CA HIS A 97 -1.14 -9.25 -7.48
C HIS A 97 -2.48 -8.74 -8.04
N ARG A 98 -2.61 -8.79 -9.37
CA ARG A 98 -3.79 -8.28 -10.10
C ARG A 98 -5.08 -9.00 -9.72
N ASP A 99 -5.02 -10.33 -9.59
CA ASP A 99 -6.18 -11.13 -9.24
C ASP A 99 -6.69 -10.79 -7.83
N ALA A 100 -5.78 -10.72 -6.85
CA ALA A 100 -6.13 -10.33 -5.48
C ALA A 100 -6.74 -8.91 -5.43
N SER A 101 -6.18 -7.96 -6.19
CA SER A 101 -6.75 -6.62 -6.34
C SER A 101 -8.18 -6.66 -6.92
N GLY A 102 -8.42 -7.51 -7.92
CA GLY A 102 -9.75 -7.72 -8.50
C GLY A 102 -10.75 -8.27 -7.48
N ILE A 103 -10.33 -9.26 -6.67
CA ILE A 103 -11.14 -9.84 -5.61
C ILE A 103 -11.52 -8.78 -4.57
N VAL A 104 -10.54 -7.98 -4.10
CA VAL A 104 -10.81 -6.90 -3.13
C VAL A 104 -11.85 -5.93 -3.70
N LYS A 105 -11.68 -5.50 -4.96
CA LYS A 105 -12.67 -4.64 -5.65
C LYS A 105 -14.07 -5.24 -5.64
N GLU A 106 -14.19 -6.51 -6.01
CA GLU A 106 -15.51 -7.17 -6.07
C GLU A 106 -16.19 -7.20 -4.70
N ILE A 107 -15.43 -7.50 -3.65
CA ILE A 107 -15.94 -7.63 -2.27
C ILE A 107 -16.30 -6.27 -1.69
N THR A 108 -15.45 -5.25 -1.87
CA THR A 108 -15.61 -3.96 -1.20
C THR A 108 -16.47 -2.96 -1.98
N GLU A 109 -16.38 -2.95 -3.32
CA GLU A 109 -17.02 -1.91 -4.15
C GLU A 109 -18.32 -2.40 -4.83
N THR A 110 -18.40 -3.69 -5.23
CA THR A 110 -19.54 -4.14 -6.06
C THR A 110 -20.67 -4.76 -5.24
N CYS A 111 -20.39 -5.82 -4.46
CA CYS A 111 -21.41 -6.53 -3.71
C CYS A 111 -20.76 -7.43 -2.65
N PRO A 112 -20.97 -7.19 -1.34
CA PRO A 112 -20.38 -8.02 -0.29
C PRO A 112 -20.87 -9.48 -0.35
N LYS A 113 -22.07 -9.70 -0.90
CA LYS A 113 -22.64 -11.06 -1.13
C LYS A 113 -21.81 -11.88 -2.13
N ARG A 114 -21.02 -11.24 -3.00
CA ARG A 114 -20.18 -11.91 -4.00
C ARG A 114 -19.05 -12.70 -3.35
N ALA A 115 -18.53 -12.24 -2.22
CA ALA A 115 -17.54 -12.97 -1.43
C ALA A 115 -17.99 -14.41 -1.10
N ASN A 116 -19.27 -14.58 -0.73
CA ASN A 116 -19.83 -15.89 -0.42
C ASN A 116 -19.92 -16.79 -1.66
N LYS A 117 -20.23 -16.22 -2.84
CA LYS A 117 -20.24 -16.96 -4.10
C LYS A 117 -18.84 -17.43 -4.48
N MET A 118 -17.83 -16.56 -4.31
CA MET A 118 -16.42 -16.90 -4.56
C MET A 118 -15.94 -18.00 -3.62
N LYS A 119 -16.28 -17.90 -2.33
CA LYS A 119 -15.97 -18.94 -1.34
C LYS A 119 -16.60 -20.28 -1.72
N LYS A 120 -17.87 -20.29 -2.12
CA LYS A 120 -18.56 -21.52 -2.57
C LYS A 120 -17.92 -22.11 -3.82
N ALA A 121 -17.61 -21.29 -4.83
CA ALA A 121 -16.95 -21.74 -6.06
C ALA A 121 -15.54 -22.30 -5.82
N TYR A 122 -14.80 -21.77 -4.85
CA TYR A 122 -13.49 -22.32 -4.47
C TYR A 122 -13.59 -23.70 -3.83
N HIS A 123 -14.65 -23.97 -3.05
CA HIS A 123 -14.85 -25.25 -2.37
C HIS A 123 -15.67 -26.25 -3.19
N SER A 124 -16.32 -25.83 -4.27
CA SER A 124 -17.05 -26.75 -5.14
C SER A 124 -16.04 -27.63 -5.89
N PRO A 125 -16.27 -28.95 -5.98
CA PRO A 125 -15.44 -29.82 -6.81
C PRO A 125 -15.47 -29.27 -8.24
N ARG A 126 -14.31 -29.23 -8.90
CA ARG A 126 -14.28 -28.94 -10.32
C ARG A 126 -15.16 -29.99 -11.00
N VAL A 127 -16.24 -29.54 -11.63
CA VAL A 127 -16.99 -30.39 -12.56
C VAL A 127 -15.95 -30.82 -13.59
N GLN A 128 -15.59 -32.09 -13.57
CA GLN A 128 -14.73 -32.64 -14.61
C GLN A 128 -15.50 -32.42 -15.90
N ALA A 129 -14.84 -31.80 -16.90
CA ALA A 129 -15.43 -31.69 -18.21
C ALA A 129 -15.77 -33.12 -18.64
N HIS A 130 -17.07 -33.40 -18.82
CA HIS A 130 -17.46 -34.68 -19.39
C HIS A 130 -16.87 -34.70 -20.80
N GLU A 131 -15.90 -35.59 -21.00
CA GLU A 131 -15.47 -35.96 -22.35
C GLU A 131 -16.71 -36.53 -23.03
N TYR A 132 -17.23 -35.81 -24.02
CA TYR A 132 -18.33 -36.32 -24.82
C TYR A 132 -17.81 -37.58 -25.53
N PRO A 133 -18.44 -38.76 -25.33
CA PRO A 133 -18.07 -39.93 -26.08
C PRO A 133 -18.24 -39.63 -27.58
N PRO A 134 -17.35 -40.15 -28.46
CA PRO A 134 -17.33 -39.80 -29.89
C PRO A 134 -18.68 -39.97 -30.59
N GLU A 135 -19.50 -40.87 -30.07
CA GLU A 135 -20.80 -41.27 -30.63
C GLU A 135 -21.89 -40.21 -30.42
N GLU A 136 -21.78 -39.38 -29.38
CA GLU A 136 -22.73 -38.28 -29.09
C GLU A 136 -22.33 -36.96 -29.77
N ALA A 137 -21.11 -36.85 -30.31
CA ALA A 137 -20.63 -35.65 -31.00
C ALA A 137 -21.08 -35.55 -32.47
N LEU A 138 -21.37 -36.68 -33.11
CA LEU A 138 -21.76 -36.76 -34.52
C LEU A 138 -23.14 -36.15 -34.85
N PRO A 139 -24.22 -36.33 -34.06
CA PRO A 139 -25.55 -35.82 -34.42
C PRO A 139 -25.70 -34.28 -34.33
N LEU A 140 -24.70 -33.57 -33.81
CA LEU A 140 -24.66 -32.09 -33.76
C LEU A 140 -23.89 -31.46 -34.94
N SER A 141 -23.43 -32.27 -35.91
CA SER A 141 -22.60 -31.83 -37.04
C SER A 141 -23.31 -31.76 -38.40
N MET A 142 -24.64 -31.87 -38.41
CA MET A 142 -25.50 -31.73 -39.60
C MET A 142 -26.45 -30.54 -39.44
#